data_AF-M7TT32-F1
#
_entry.id   AF-M7TT32-F1
#
_cell.length_a   1.000
_cell.length_b   1.000
_cell.length_c   1.000
_cell.angle_alpha   90.00
_cell.angle_beta   90.00
_cell.angle_gamma   90.00
#
_symmetry.space_group_name_H-M   'P 1'
#
loop_
_entity.id
_entity.type
_entity.pdbx_description
1 polymer ?
#
loop_
_entity_poly.entity_id
_entity_poly.type
_entity_poly.pdbx_seq_one_letter_code
_entity_poly.pdbx_strand_id
1 'polypeptide(L)'
;MLLATIGAKSIELSFVAVVVTCIGQILTRRAFSKGSKGISIAEMNLRNWILDAHRDLKLTFYRIAYRDLMAFMKDWKMIRETPNMANDTLLDMSQRPRGRHSLFDNTTMWSSWIDAEFGDIEQNFKDHKRIIHQTRLVMPHPGVYSAATDPENNILQPQDLGGIGRYAIRASVVSPTIDVLCANMNASELDPLVYTSWPDARTTDTKVPGRKIGLDNWREDVPVADKKDWFNETAVDDIFHWGSKYGRWAPAFQLFPNDWNMVVNDTTYALSEDQIATADSIYMLVKSGLSEDYTLCQLRSWVSPLCSTQFNVSGNDGGHMGAHCDNPRAKDSDSYLRYFAGKFGKEIDTVDTSADWRNLAVQWRTSMDLNGGTYDNNASNARILTHLVLQEPSLPRSLPSIAEALAVYASPTLVMGALKSPFEHFWDKANYNETYKPDPEYATFGAKVRTQQFASTGFRSWQAILYPVLVAVFGVNVMCAYVLIKSRGMVTDYMDPSNMFVLAINSPPSAVLQGSCGGGPERLQLKAPYRIGYAPSANHYYFEEAPDRFGARLSALSSGSGAALLADGSYDKSYKRLSSTRPLL
;
A
#
# COMPACT_ATOMS: atom_id res chain seq x y z
N MET A 1 12.71 -29.77 28.74
CA MET A 1 11.67 -28.86 28.19
C MET A 1 12.25 -28.01 27.06
N LEU A 2 13.33 -27.25 27.27
CA LEU A 2 14.03 -26.48 26.22
C LEU A 2 14.43 -27.32 24.99
N LEU A 3 14.98 -28.52 25.19
CA LEU A 3 15.38 -29.44 24.11
C LEU A 3 14.20 -29.93 23.25
N ALA A 4 13.01 -30.10 23.84
CA ALA A 4 11.82 -30.52 23.11
C ALA A 4 11.22 -29.35 22.31
N THR A 5 11.25 -28.14 22.87
CA THR A 5 10.82 -26.91 22.19
C THR A 5 11.77 -26.54 21.04
N ILE A 6 13.09 -26.63 21.26
CA ILE A 6 14.11 -26.47 20.21
C ILE A 6 13.92 -27.54 19.14
N GLY A 7 13.75 -28.81 19.52
CA GLY A 7 13.49 -29.89 18.57
C GLY A 7 12.23 -29.63 17.72
N ALA A 8 11.13 -29.18 18.34
CA ALA A 8 9.90 -28.84 17.63
C ALA A 8 10.09 -27.63 16.70
N LYS A 9 10.74 -26.55 17.16
CA LYS A 9 11.03 -25.35 16.35
C LYS A 9 11.99 -25.63 15.19
N SER A 10 13.00 -26.47 15.41
CA SER A 10 13.91 -26.91 14.35
C SER A 10 13.20 -27.80 13.33
N ILE A 11 12.29 -28.67 13.75
CA ILE A 11 11.43 -29.45 12.84
C ILE A 11 10.50 -28.52 12.04
N GLU A 12 9.93 -27.49 12.68
CA GLU A 12 9.04 -26.51 12.03
C GLU A 12 9.78 -25.67 10.97
N LEU A 13 10.95 -25.12 11.31
CA LEU A 13 11.77 -24.32 10.39
C LEU A 13 12.36 -25.15 9.24
N SER A 14 12.81 -26.39 9.53
CA SER A 14 13.32 -27.29 8.49
C SER A 14 12.22 -27.84 7.59
N PHE A 15 11.01 -28.05 8.12
CA PHE A 15 9.85 -28.50 7.35
C PHE A 15 9.53 -27.53 6.22
N VAL A 16 9.45 -26.22 6.47
CA VAL A 16 9.10 -25.24 5.42
C VAL A 16 10.12 -25.25 4.29
N ALA A 17 11.42 -25.14 4.60
CA ALA A 17 12.46 -25.11 3.58
C ALA A 17 12.54 -26.41 2.77
N VAL A 18 12.58 -27.57 3.45
CA VAL A 18 12.74 -28.88 2.80
C VAL A 18 11.50 -29.25 1.99
N VAL A 19 10.30 -28.98 2.50
CA VAL A 19 9.05 -29.27 1.79
C VAL A 19 8.87 -28.34 0.59
N VAL A 20 9.15 -27.04 0.70
CA VAL A 20 9.08 -26.11 -0.44
C VAL A 20 10.03 -26.53 -1.56
N THR A 21 11.29 -26.85 -1.22
CA THR A 21 12.26 -27.32 -2.22
C THR A 21 11.86 -28.67 -2.81
N CYS A 22 11.35 -29.61 -1.99
CA CYS A 22 10.92 -30.92 -2.45
C CYS A 22 9.68 -30.83 -3.37
N ILE A 23 8.69 -30.02 -3.00
CA ILE A 23 7.51 -29.73 -3.82
C ILE A 23 7.94 -29.08 -5.15
N GLY A 24 8.82 -28.08 -5.12
CA GLY A 24 9.37 -27.44 -6.33
C GLY A 24 10.03 -28.45 -7.27
N GLN A 25 10.85 -29.36 -6.74
CA GLN A 25 11.52 -30.40 -7.52
C GLN A 25 10.54 -31.48 -8.07
N ILE A 26 9.56 -31.91 -7.27
CA ILE A 26 8.55 -32.90 -7.68
C ILE A 26 7.64 -32.32 -8.76
N LEU A 27 7.13 -31.10 -8.54
CA LEU A 27 6.25 -30.41 -9.48
C LEU A 27 7.01 -30.14 -10.78
N THR A 28 8.20 -29.54 -10.74
CA THR A 28 9.01 -29.30 -11.94
C THR A 28 9.25 -30.58 -12.74
N ARG A 29 9.60 -31.71 -12.09
CA ARG A 29 9.78 -32.99 -12.78
C ARG A 29 8.48 -33.54 -13.37
N ARG A 30 7.34 -33.31 -12.72
CA ARG A 30 6.01 -33.62 -13.28
C ARG A 30 5.69 -32.78 -14.50
N ALA A 31 6.02 -31.49 -14.49
CA ALA A 31 5.84 -30.59 -15.63
C ALA A 31 6.57 -31.08 -16.90
N PHE A 32 7.75 -31.68 -16.75
CA PHE A 32 8.57 -32.18 -17.87
C PHE A 32 8.24 -33.61 -18.30
N SER A 33 7.52 -34.39 -17.50
CA SER A 33 7.27 -35.80 -17.79
C SER A 33 6.09 -35.99 -18.77
N LYS A 34 6.37 -36.56 -19.95
CA LYS A 34 5.39 -36.80 -21.02
C LYS A 34 4.18 -37.69 -20.62
N GLY A 35 4.29 -38.46 -19.53
CA GLY A 35 3.23 -39.34 -19.01
C GLY A 35 2.50 -38.83 -17.76
N SER A 36 2.80 -37.62 -17.26
CA SER A 36 2.20 -37.08 -16.02
C SER A 36 0.88 -36.34 -16.29
N LYS A 37 0.10 -36.04 -15.26
CA LYS A 37 -1.11 -35.21 -15.40
C LYS A 37 -0.83 -33.70 -15.57
N GLY A 38 0.43 -33.26 -15.68
CA GLY A 38 0.79 -31.83 -15.67
C GLY A 38 0.70 -31.20 -14.27
N ILE A 39 0.77 -29.86 -14.21
CA ILE A 39 0.64 -29.04 -13.00
C ILE A 39 -0.50 -28.03 -13.19
N SER A 40 -1.30 -27.81 -12.16
CA SER A 40 -2.40 -26.84 -12.14
C SER A 40 -2.02 -25.50 -11.50
N ILE A 41 -2.76 -24.44 -11.84
CA ILE A 41 -2.59 -23.10 -11.26
C ILE A 41 -2.86 -23.12 -9.73
N ALA A 42 -3.76 -24.00 -9.26
CA ALA A 42 -3.99 -24.21 -7.84
C ALA A 42 -2.73 -24.73 -7.11
N GLU A 43 -1.95 -25.62 -7.74
CA GLU A 43 -0.68 -26.13 -7.19
C GLU A 43 0.43 -25.07 -7.23
N MET A 44 0.41 -24.16 -8.22
CA MET A 44 1.33 -23.01 -8.32
C MET A 44 1.09 -21.98 -7.21
N ASN A 45 -0.18 -21.68 -6.91
CA ASN A 45 -0.56 -20.67 -5.91
C ASN A 45 -0.21 -21.07 -4.47
N LEU A 46 -0.15 -22.38 -4.18
CA LEU A 46 0.25 -22.89 -2.86
C LEU A 46 1.70 -22.50 -2.49
N ARG A 47 2.60 -22.41 -3.48
CA ARG A 47 4.01 -22.03 -3.30
C ARG A 47 4.19 -20.52 -3.09
N ASN A 48 3.39 -19.70 -3.78
CA ASN A 48 3.47 -18.23 -3.70
C ASN A 48 3.04 -17.67 -2.35
N TRP A 49 2.10 -18.32 -1.66
CA TRP A 49 1.72 -17.96 -0.29
C TRP A 49 2.88 -18.03 0.71
N ILE A 50 3.97 -18.74 0.39
CA ILE A 50 5.12 -18.97 1.27
C ILE A 50 6.28 -17.98 1.02
N LEU A 51 6.31 -17.26 -0.12
CA LEU A 51 7.51 -16.54 -0.61
C LEU A 51 7.43 -15.00 -0.60
N ASP A 52 6.41 -14.40 0.00
CA ASP A 52 6.03 -13.00 -0.26
C ASP A 52 6.87 -11.92 0.50
N ALA A 53 8.19 -12.04 0.49
CA ALA A 53 9.12 -11.00 0.96
C ALA A 53 9.98 -10.51 -0.21
N HIS A 54 10.04 -9.18 -0.40
CA HIS A 54 10.72 -8.38 -1.44
C HIS A 54 9.76 -7.86 -2.54
N ARG A 55 9.21 -6.66 -2.33
CA ARG A 55 8.43 -5.92 -3.35
C ARG A 55 8.98 -4.50 -3.53
N ASP A 56 8.94 -4.03 -4.78
CA ASP A 56 9.19 -2.64 -5.19
C ASP A 56 8.25 -1.68 -4.45
N LEU A 57 8.80 -0.55 -3.97
CA LEU A 57 8.08 0.48 -3.21
C LEU A 57 6.88 1.05 -3.99
N LYS A 58 7.02 1.30 -5.30
CA LYS A 58 5.94 1.89 -6.12
C LYS A 58 4.77 0.91 -6.29
N LEU A 59 5.08 -0.34 -6.61
CA LEU A 59 4.06 -1.39 -6.73
C LEU A 59 3.35 -1.63 -5.39
N THR A 60 4.09 -1.51 -4.29
CA THR A 60 3.56 -1.61 -2.93
C THR A 60 2.58 -0.48 -2.62
N PHE A 61 2.92 0.77 -2.96
CA PHE A 61 2.01 1.91 -2.79
C PHE A 61 0.74 1.75 -3.60
N TYR A 62 0.84 1.45 -4.90
CA TYR A 62 -0.34 1.25 -5.74
C TYR A 62 -1.30 0.21 -5.16
N ARG A 63 -0.78 -0.98 -4.80
CA ARG A 63 -1.58 -2.07 -4.24
C ARG A 63 -2.27 -1.66 -2.94
N ILE A 64 -1.52 -1.08 -2.00
CA ILE A 64 -2.02 -0.80 -0.65
C ILE A 64 -2.94 0.42 -0.64
N ALA A 65 -2.55 1.51 -1.28
CA ALA A 65 -3.37 2.72 -1.37
C ALA A 65 -4.73 2.42 -2.02
N TYR A 66 -4.73 1.69 -3.14
CA TYR A 66 -5.96 1.34 -3.83
C TYR A 66 -6.85 0.43 -2.97
N ARG A 67 -6.27 -0.56 -2.29
CA ARG A 67 -7.00 -1.43 -1.34
C ARG A 67 -7.66 -0.61 -0.24
N ASP A 68 -6.92 0.30 0.39
CA ASP A 68 -7.39 1.09 1.53
C ASP A 68 -8.50 2.08 1.10
N LEU A 69 -8.35 2.73 -0.07
CA LEU A 69 -9.39 3.56 -0.68
C LEU A 69 -10.65 2.73 -0.98
N MET A 70 -10.52 1.56 -1.59
CA MET A 70 -11.69 0.71 -1.90
C MET A 70 -12.38 0.17 -0.65
N ALA A 71 -11.63 -0.13 0.41
CA ALA A 71 -12.21 -0.51 1.70
C ALA A 71 -13.03 0.65 2.30
N PHE A 72 -12.52 1.87 2.21
CA PHE A 72 -13.24 3.07 2.65
C PHE A 72 -14.50 3.34 1.81
N MET A 73 -14.41 3.23 0.48
CA MET A 73 -15.58 3.35 -0.41
C MET A 73 -16.63 2.27 -0.14
N LYS A 74 -16.21 1.06 0.27
CA LYS A 74 -17.12 -0.02 0.68
C LYS A 74 -17.89 0.34 1.95
N ASP A 75 -17.27 1.00 2.91
CA ASP A 75 -17.95 1.46 4.14
C ASP A 75 -19.02 2.50 3.81
N TRP A 76 -18.72 3.44 2.90
CA TRP A 76 -19.71 4.39 2.38
C TRP A 76 -20.84 3.74 1.61
N LYS A 77 -20.52 2.74 0.77
CA LYS A 77 -21.53 1.95 0.07
C LYS A 77 -22.50 1.28 1.06
N MET A 78 -21.99 0.68 2.13
CA MET A 78 -22.80 0.07 3.18
C MET A 78 -23.71 1.07 3.88
N ILE A 79 -23.21 2.28 4.20
CA ILE A 79 -24.02 3.37 4.78
C ILE A 79 -25.15 3.78 3.84
N ARG A 80 -24.86 3.89 2.54
CA ARG A 80 -25.85 4.28 1.53
C ARG A 80 -26.92 3.21 1.31
N GLU A 81 -26.55 1.93 1.38
CA GLU A 81 -27.47 0.80 1.13
C GLU A 81 -28.28 0.40 2.36
N THR A 82 -27.80 0.73 3.56
CA THR A 82 -28.50 0.38 4.81
C THR A 82 -29.50 1.46 5.21
N PRO A 83 -30.79 1.12 5.41
CA PRO A 83 -31.80 2.10 5.83
C PRO A 83 -31.39 2.82 7.12
N ASN A 84 -31.64 4.14 7.16
CA ASN A 84 -31.39 5.03 8.31
C ASN A 84 -29.92 5.23 8.73
N MET A 85 -28.93 4.65 8.02
CA MET A 85 -27.51 4.91 8.31
C MET A 85 -27.01 6.23 7.71
N ALA A 86 -27.51 6.64 6.54
CA ALA A 86 -27.19 7.92 5.92
C ALA A 86 -27.96 9.09 6.57
N ASN A 87 -27.71 9.36 7.86
CA ASN A 87 -28.41 10.37 8.66
C ASN A 87 -27.54 11.63 8.90
N ASP A 88 -28.10 12.62 9.61
CA ASP A 88 -27.44 13.91 9.85
C ASP A 88 -26.21 13.83 10.77
N THR A 89 -25.99 12.72 11.49
CA THR A 89 -24.75 12.58 12.28
C THR A 89 -23.51 12.52 11.39
N LEU A 90 -23.66 12.08 10.13
CA LEU A 90 -22.57 12.05 9.16
C LEU A 90 -22.20 13.42 8.57
N LEU A 91 -22.95 14.48 8.93
CA LEU A 91 -22.53 15.86 8.68
C LEU A 91 -21.37 16.27 9.61
N ASP A 92 -21.22 15.60 10.76
CA ASP A 92 -20.06 15.77 11.63
C ASP A 92 -18.91 14.87 11.16
N MET A 93 -17.78 15.50 10.83
CA MET A 93 -16.54 14.81 10.44
C MET A 93 -16.10 13.74 11.43
N SER A 94 -16.34 13.94 12.74
CA SER A 94 -15.93 12.98 13.77
C SER A 94 -16.68 11.64 13.72
N GLN A 95 -17.89 11.64 13.16
CA GLN A 95 -18.77 10.47 13.05
C GLN A 95 -18.66 9.75 11.71
N ARG A 96 -17.95 10.33 10.74
CA ARG A 96 -17.79 9.75 9.42
C ARG A 96 -16.90 8.49 9.48
N PRO A 97 -17.06 7.55 8.52
CA PRO A 97 -16.22 6.36 8.44
C PRO A 97 -14.74 6.69 8.53
N ARG A 98 -13.97 5.79 9.15
CA ARG A 98 -12.53 5.94 9.33
C ARG A 98 -11.79 5.18 8.23
N GLY A 99 -10.60 5.66 7.88
CA GLY A 99 -9.67 4.93 7.04
C GLY A 99 -9.15 3.66 7.73
N ARG A 100 -8.83 2.64 6.94
CA ARG A 100 -8.23 1.40 7.42
C ARG A 100 -7.06 1.00 6.55
N HIS A 101 -6.01 0.47 7.20
CA HIS A 101 -4.80 -0.01 6.55
C HIS A 101 -4.45 -1.39 7.11
N SER A 102 -3.95 -2.30 6.29
CA SER A 102 -3.41 -3.58 6.77
C SER A 102 -1.90 -3.54 6.81
N LEU A 103 -1.35 -3.71 8.01
CA LEU A 103 0.07 -3.80 8.33
C LEU A 103 0.48 -5.28 8.38
N PHE A 104 1.49 -5.65 7.57
CA PHE A 104 2.00 -7.02 7.43
C PHE A 104 0.92 -8.10 7.21
N ASP A 105 -0.19 -7.70 6.57
CA ASP A 105 -1.36 -8.54 6.25
C ASP A 105 -2.09 -9.21 7.43
N ASN A 106 -1.58 -9.11 8.67
CA ASN A 106 -2.15 -9.70 9.88
C ASN A 106 -2.73 -8.68 10.88
N THR A 107 -2.37 -7.39 10.72
CA THR A 107 -2.70 -6.33 11.67
C THR A 107 -3.50 -5.26 10.97
N THR A 108 -4.76 -5.09 11.37
CA THR A 108 -5.60 -4.01 10.87
C THR A 108 -5.34 -2.75 11.69
N MET A 109 -4.98 -1.66 11.02
CA MET A 109 -4.84 -0.32 11.58
C MET A 109 -6.10 0.50 11.25
N TRP A 110 -6.64 1.21 12.24
CA TRP A 110 -7.72 2.18 12.07
C TRP A 110 -7.21 3.59 12.28
N SER A 111 -7.54 4.46 11.33
CA SER A 111 -7.31 5.89 11.47
C SER A 111 -8.33 6.53 12.42
N SER A 112 -8.07 7.78 12.80
CA SER A 112 -9.06 8.65 13.43
C SER A 112 -9.08 10.01 12.72
N TRP A 113 -10.22 10.68 12.75
CA TRP A 113 -10.34 12.08 12.35
C TRP A 113 -9.99 12.96 13.55
N ILE A 114 -9.14 13.96 13.34
CA ILE A 114 -8.79 14.95 14.37
C ILE A 114 -9.12 16.35 13.87
N ASP A 115 -9.22 17.27 14.83
CA ASP A 115 -9.52 18.69 14.59
C ASP A 115 -10.72 18.89 13.65
N ALA A 116 -11.80 18.15 13.94
CA ALA A 116 -13.03 18.15 13.16
C ALA A 116 -13.65 19.55 13.01
N GLU A 117 -13.30 20.50 13.89
CA GLU A 117 -13.67 21.90 13.80
C GLU A 117 -13.23 22.58 12.49
N PHE A 118 -12.09 22.21 11.90
CA PHE A 118 -11.64 22.77 10.62
C PHE A 118 -12.39 22.17 9.42
N GLY A 119 -13.08 21.05 9.63
CA GLY A 119 -13.84 20.34 8.60
C GLY A 119 -15.28 20.83 8.44
N ASP A 120 -15.73 21.82 9.20
CA ASP A 120 -17.08 22.40 9.07
C ASP A 120 -17.17 23.29 7.81
N ILE A 121 -17.72 22.70 6.75
CA ILE A 121 -17.84 23.34 5.44
C ILE A 121 -18.83 24.51 5.47
N GLU A 122 -19.91 24.40 6.25
CA GLU A 122 -20.92 25.46 6.33
C GLU A 122 -20.35 26.70 7.02
N GLN A 123 -19.58 26.49 8.09
CA GLN A 123 -18.88 27.56 8.77
C GLN A 123 -17.80 28.19 7.87
N ASN A 124 -16.97 27.36 7.23
CA ASN A 124 -15.95 27.84 6.29
C ASN A 124 -16.55 28.65 5.14
N PHE A 125 -17.71 28.21 4.61
CA PHE A 125 -18.44 28.92 3.56
C PHE A 125 -19.02 30.26 4.05
N LYS A 126 -19.50 30.34 5.30
CA LYS A 126 -19.94 31.62 5.88
C LYS A 126 -18.80 32.63 5.97
N ASP A 127 -17.63 32.17 6.37
CA ASP A 127 -16.46 33.01 6.65
C ASP A 127 -15.74 33.44 5.36
N HIS A 128 -15.58 32.54 4.39
CA HIS A 128 -14.77 32.78 3.19
C HIS A 128 -15.58 32.92 1.89
N LYS A 129 -16.91 32.70 1.94
CA LYS A 129 -17.80 32.66 0.75
C LYS A 129 -17.36 31.68 -0.34
N ARG A 130 -16.66 30.61 0.08
CA ARG A 130 -16.08 29.58 -0.80
C ARG A 130 -16.22 28.22 -0.15
N ILE A 131 -16.42 27.19 -0.96
CA ILE A 131 -16.44 25.80 -0.48
C ILE A 131 -15.00 25.42 -0.14
N ILE A 132 -14.73 25.30 1.16
CA ILE A 132 -13.44 24.88 1.70
C ILE A 132 -13.69 23.69 2.63
N HIS A 133 -12.95 22.61 2.38
CA HIS A 133 -12.97 21.44 3.24
C HIS A 133 -11.56 21.07 3.65
N GLN A 134 -11.28 21.16 4.95
CA GLN A 134 -10.04 20.71 5.56
C GLN A 134 -10.29 19.48 6.43
N THR A 135 -9.57 18.40 6.18
CA THR A 135 -9.66 17.19 6.99
C THR A 135 -8.30 16.68 7.39
N ARG A 136 -8.21 16.16 8.62
CA ARG A 136 -6.98 15.59 9.19
C ARG A 136 -7.20 14.16 9.60
N LEU A 137 -6.42 13.28 8.99
CA LEU A 137 -6.43 11.85 9.27
C LEU A 137 -5.14 11.49 9.99
N VAL A 138 -5.29 10.81 11.12
CA VAL A 138 -4.17 10.31 11.91
C VAL A 138 -4.17 8.79 11.92
N MET A 139 -2.99 8.21 11.70
CA MET A 139 -2.74 6.77 11.77
C MET A 139 -2.02 6.44 13.08
N PRO A 140 -2.26 5.26 13.68
CA PRO A 140 -1.47 4.84 14.82
C PRO A 140 -0.01 4.61 14.41
N HIS A 141 0.91 4.75 15.36
CA HIS A 141 2.33 4.60 15.08
C HIS A 141 2.70 3.13 14.86
N PRO A 142 3.11 2.72 13.65
CA PRO A 142 3.36 1.32 13.33
C PRO A 142 4.58 0.75 14.07
N GLY A 143 5.53 1.60 14.50
CA GLY A 143 6.64 1.17 15.35
C GLY A 143 6.23 0.51 16.68
N VAL A 144 4.99 0.70 17.15
CA VAL A 144 4.46 -0.02 18.32
C VAL A 144 4.30 -1.52 18.03
N TYR A 145 3.96 -1.90 16.78
CA TYR A 145 3.98 -3.29 16.35
C TYR A 145 5.40 -3.85 16.43
N SER A 146 6.38 -3.11 15.87
CA SER A 146 7.78 -3.54 15.88
C SER A 146 8.29 -3.75 17.31
N ALA A 147 8.04 -2.80 18.21
CA ALA A 147 8.39 -2.93 19.63
C ALA A 147 7.68 -4.12 20.29
N ALA A 148 6.41 -4.36 19.97
CA ALA A 148 5.65 -5.48 20.54
C ALA A 148 6.18 -6.84 20.11
N THR A 149 6.68 -6.96 18.88
CA THR A 149 7.24 -8.20 18.31
C THR A 149 8.74 -8.36 18.53
N ASP A 150 9.42 -7.31 19.00
CA ASP A 150 10.87 -7.35 19.23
C ASP A 150 11.20 -8.27 20.43
N PRO A 151 12.12 -9.23 20.28
CA PRO A 151 12.54 -10.10 21.37
C PRO A 151 13.05 -9.37 22.62
N GLU A 152 13.60 -8.16 22.48
CA GLU A 152 14.12 -7.38 23.61
C GLU A 152 13.04 -7.05 24.66
N ASN A 153 11.81 -6.79 24.20
CA ASN A 153 10.70 -6.44 25.09
C ASN A 153 10.05 -7.65 25.79
N ASN A 154 10.47 -8.89 25.44
CA ASN A 154 10.00 -10.13 26.07
C ASN A 154 8.46 -10.27 26.15
N ILE A 155 7.73 -9.70 25.19
CA ILE A 155 6.27 -9.84 25.09
C ILE A 155 5.95 -11.14 24.38
N LEU A 156 5.32 -12.08 25.09
CA LEU A 156 4.88 -13.35 24.51
C LEU A 156 3.86 -13.12 23.40
N GLN A 157 4.16 -13.62 22.21
CA GLN A 157 3.25 -13.52 21.08
C GLN A 157 2.19 -14.64 21.14
N PRO A 158 1.02 -14.46 20.51
CA PRO A 158 0.01 -15.51 20.45
C PRO A 158 0.54 -16.83 19.89
N GLN A 159 1.47 -16.79 18.93
CA GLN A 159 2.08 -17.97 18.34
C GLN A 159 2.88 -18.78 19.38
N ASP A 160 3.49 -18.12 20.37
CA ASP A 160 4.23 -18.77 21.47
C ASP A 160 3.29 -19.47 22.47
N LEU A 161 2.01 -19.08 22.47
CA LEU A 161 0.96 -19.61 23.34
C LEU A 161 -0.06 -20.48 22.58
N GLY A 162 0.36 -21.12 21.48
CA GLY A 162 -0.48 -22.02 20.69
C GLY A 162 -1.69 -21.34 20.04
N GLY A 163 -1.59 -20.04 19.75
CA GLY A 163 -2.65 -19.25 19.13
C GLY A 163 -3.71 -18.73 20.10
N ILE A 164 -3.51 -18.85 21.42
CA ILE A 164 -4.53 -18.46 22.43
C ILE A 164 -4.11 -17.19 23.20
N GLY A 165 -2.85 -16.78 23.07
CA GLY A 165 -2.30 -15.58 23.72
C GLY A 165 -3.02 -14.29 23.30
N ARG A 166 -3.17 -13.37 24.26
CA ARG A 166 -3.68 -12.02 24.01
C ARG A 166 -2.81 -11.00 24.72
N TYR A 167 -2.55 -9.88 24.06
CA TYR A 167 -1.96 -8.73 24.72
C TYR A 167 -2.57 -7.43 24.19
N ALA A 168 -2.53 -6.39 25.02
CA ALA A 168 -2.97 -5.05 24.70
C ALA A 168 -1.89 -4.06 25.14
N ILE A 169 -1.52 -3.14 24.26
CA ILE A 169 -0.53 -2.10 24.50
C ILE A 169 -1.23 -0.76 24.29
N ARG A 170 -1.08 0.15 25.25
CA ARG A 170 -1.42 1.56 25.08
C ARG A 170 -0.13 2.36 25.13
N ALA A 171 0.26 2.91 23.99
CA ALA A 171 1.54 3.57 23.79
C ALA A 171 1.35 5.08 23.67
N SER A 172 2.11 5.81 24.49
CA SER A 172 2.20 7.28 24.46
C SER A 172 3.27 7.70 23.45
N VAL A 173 2.93 7.58 22.17
CA VAL A 173 3.80 7.85 21.02
C VAL A 173 3.14 8.82 20.06
N VAL A 174 3.95 9.59 19.32
CA VAL A 174 3.42 10.46 18.27
C VAL A 174 2.69 9.67 17.19
N SER A 175 1.70 10.28 16.55
CA SER A 175 0.88 9.60 15.55
C SER A 175 1.03 10.29 14.19
N PRO A 176 1.51 9.59 13.15
CA PRO A 176 1.68 10.18 11.83
C PRO A 176 0.33 10.64 11.26
N THR A 177 0.30 11.87 10.78
CA THR A 177 -0.91 12.61 10.42
C THR A 177 -0.78 13.17 9.02
N ILE A 178 -1.87 13.17 8.26
CA ILE A 178 -2.00 13.90 7.00
C ILE A 178 -3.13 14.91 7.10
N ASP A 179 -2.89 16.09 6.56
CA ASP A 179 -3.86 17.17 6.40
C ASP A 179 -4.13 17.37 4.93
N VAL A 180 -5.41 17.41 4.60
CA VAL A 180 -5.89 17.63 3.24
C VAL A 180 -6.84 18.82 3.26
N LEU A 181 -6.40 19.90 2.63
CA LEU A 181 -7.17 21.14 2.47
C LEU A 181 -7.57 21.28 1.01
N CYS A 182 -8.87 21.32 0.71
CA CYS A 182 -9.39 21.52 -0.64
C CYS A 182 -10.29 22.75 -0.69
N ALA A 183 -10.11 23.59 -1.72
CA ALA A 183 -10.92 24.78 -1.96
C ALA A 183 -11.38 24.84 -3.42
N ASN A 184 -12.65 25.16 -3.66
CA ASN A 184 -13.17 25.40 -5.01
C ASN A 184 -12.81 26.82 -5.49
N MET A 185 -12.35 26.93 -6.73
CA MET A 185 -11.90 28.18 -7.35
C MET A 185 -12.35 28.23 -8.80
N ASN A 186 -12.70 29.42 -9.26
CA ASN A 186 -12.99 29.62 -10.67
C ASN A 186 -11.68 29.69 -11.49
N ALA A 187 -11.78 29.62 -12.83
CA ALA A 187 -10.61 29.66 -13.70
C ALA A 187 -9.79 30.96 -13.53
N SER A 188 -10.45 32.12 -13.43
CA SER A 188 -9.77 33.42 -13.34
C SER A 188 -8.97 33.61 -12.03
N GLU A 189 -9.42 33.02 -10.93
CA GLU A 189 -8.69 33.02 -9.66
C GLU A 189 -7.42 32.15 -9.72
N LEU A 190 -7.40 31.17 -10.62
CA LEU A 190 -6.29 30.25 -10.82
C LEU A 190 -5.30 30.72 -11.89
N ASP A 191 -5.64 31.73 -12.70
CA ASP A 191 -4.77 32.24 -13.75
C ASP A 191 -3.33 32.56 -13.29
N PRO A 192 -3.09 33.14 -12.10
CA PRO A 192 -1.74 33.36 -11.58
C PRO A 192 -0.98 32.06 -11.27
N LEU A 193 -1.68 30.97 -10.97
CA LEU A 193 -1.09 29.68 -10.61
C LEU A 193 -0.91 28.76 -11.81
N VAL A 194 -1.54 29.03 -12.95
CA VAL A 194 -1.49 28.16 -14.13
C VAL A 194 -0.61 28.78 -15.21
N TYR A 195 0.49 28.10 -15.55
CA TYR A 195 1.50 28.60 -16.47
C TYR A 195 0.94 28.95 -17.85
N THR A 196 0.01 28.16 -18.40
CA THR A 196 -0.57 28.42 -19.73
C THR A 196 -1.43 29.69 -19.83
N SER A 197 -1.83 30.28 -18.70
CA SER A 197 -2.56 31.56 -18.65
C SER A 197 -1.65 32.77 -18.45
N TRP A 198 -0.33 32.57 -18.27
CA TRP A 198 0.59 33.68 -18.08
C TRP A 198 0.85 34.45 -19.39
N PRO A 199 1.05 35.78 -19.34
CA PRO A 199 1.20 36.61 -20.54
C PRO A 199 2.33 36.19 -21.49
N ASP A 200 3.48 35.77 -20.94
CA ASP A 200 4.68 35.42 -21.70
C ASP A 200 4.97 33.90 -21.68
N ALA A 201 3.94 33.08 -21.47
CA ALA A 201 4.09 31.63 -21.40
C ALA A 201 4.54 31.01 -22.73
N ARG A 202 5.62 30.23 -22.70
CA ARG A 202 6.09 29.42 -23.84
C ARG A 202 5.29 28.12 -23.90
N THR A 203 4.29 28.10 -24.78
CA THR A 203 3.37 26.98 -24.92
C THR A 203 3.42 26.30 -26.28
N THR A 204 3.08 25.01 -26.32
CA THR A 204 2.76 24.25 -27.53
C THR A 204 1.34 23.68 -27.43
N ASP A 205 0.74 23.33 -28.57
CA ASP A 205 -0.54 22.63 -28.58
C ASP A 205 -0.37 21.19 -28.07
N THR A 206 -1.38 20.72 -27.33
CA THR A 206 -1.50 19.32 -26.93
C THR A 206 -2.14 18.47 -28.03
N LYS A 207 -2.30 17.16 -27.78
CA LYS A 207 -3.10 16.29 -28.66
C LYS A 207 -4.60 16.62 -28.64
N VAL A 208 -5.06 17.40 -27.65
CA VAL A 208 -6.45 17.83 -27.52
C VAL A 208 -6.61 19.20 -28.19
N PRO A 209 -7.54 19.36 -29.17
CA PRO A 209 -7.73 20.62 -29.88
C PRO A 209 -8.05 21.79 -28.94
N GLY A 210 -7.37 22.93 -29.16
CA GLY A 210 -7.59 24.17 -28.40
C GLY A 210 -6.92 24.20 -27.02
N ARG A 211 -6.20 23.14 -26.63
CA ARG A 211 -5.51 23.07 -25.34
C ARG A 211 -4.01 23.21 -25.54
N LYS A 212 -3.43 24.08 -24.71
CA LYS A 212 -2.00 24.39 -24.67
C LYS A 212 -1.33 23.72 -23.46
N ILE A 213 -0.04 23.46 -23.59
CA ILE A 213 0.84 22.97 -22.54
C ILE A 213 2.16 23.73 -22.60
N GLY A 214 2.81 23.96 -21.46
CA GLY A 214 4.16 24.51 -21.44
C GLY A 214 5.18 23.59 -22.12
N LEU A 215 6.23 24.16 -22.72
CA LEU A 215 7.36 23.39 -23.28
C LEU A 215 8.03 22.50 -22.23
N ASP A 216 8.88 21.55 -22.64
CA ASP A 216 9.53 20.60 -21.71
C ASP A 216 10.30 21.29 -20.58
N ASN A 217 10.88 22.47 -20.85
CA ASN A 217 11.59 23.30 -19.90
C ASN A 217 10.78 24.50 -19.37
N TRP A 218 9.44 24.45 -19.39
CA TRP A 218 8.57 25.53 -18.89
C TRP A 218 8.89 25.95 -17.45
N ARG A 219 9.42 25.04 -16.64
CA ARG A 219 9.83 25.31 -15.26
C ARG A 219 10.95 26.35 -15.15
N GLU A 220 11.78 26.49 -16.19
CA GLU A 220 12.83 27.52 -16.23
C GLU A 220 12.25 28.94 -16.37
N ASP A 221 11.00 29.05 -16.82
CA ASP A 221 10.28 30.33 -16.92
C ASP A 221 9.55 30.69 -15.63
N VAL A 222 9.42 29.74 -14.70
CA VAL A 222 8.85 30.01 -13.37
C VAL A 222 9.88 30.83 -12.61
N PRO A 223 9.56 32.07 -12.18
CA PRO A 223 10.54 32.94 -11.55
C PRO A 223 11.20 32.26 -10.36
N VAL A 224 12.53 32.34 -10.30
CA VAL A 224 13.31 31.78 -9.20
C VAL A 224 13.02 32.57 -7.94
N ALA A 225 12.92 31.83 -6.86
CA ALA A 225 12.42 32.31 -5.60
C ALA A 225 13.44 33.17 -4.83
N ASP A 226 13.37 34.50 -4.91
CA ASP A 226 14.13 35.41 -4.01
C ASP A 226 13.23 35.90 -2.85
N LYS A 227 13.78 36.05 -1.64
CA LYS A 227 13.07 36.53 -0.44
C LYS A 227 12.44 37.92 -0.62
N LYS A 228 12.88 38.68 -1.62
CA LYS A 228 12.40 40.03 -1.94
C LYS A 228 11.24 40.05 -2.92
N ASP A 229 11.15 39.08 -3.83
CA ASP A 229 10.21 39.07 -4.95
C ASP A 229 9.27 37.86 -4.83
N TRP A 230 8.11 38.09 -4.22
CA TRP A 230 7.03 37.11 -4.09
C TRP A 230 6.15 37.09 -5.35
N PHE A 231 5.52 35.96 -5.64
CA PHE A 231 4.48 35.88 -6.68
C PHE A 231 3.32 36.82 -6.36
N ASN A 232 2.57 37.20 -7.40
CA ASN A 232 1.35 37.98 -7.26
C ASN A 232 0.38 37.30 -6.29
N GLU A 233 -0.27 38.09 -5.45
CA GLU A 233 -1.23 37.58 -4.48
C GLU A 233 -2.44 36.93 -5.18
N THR A 234 -2.92 35.82 -4.63
CA THR A 234 -4.14 35.14 -5.08
C THR A 234 -5.25 35.20 -4.03
N ALA A 235 -6.49 34.95 -4.46
CA ALA A 235 -7.67 34.98 -3.59
C ALA A 235 -7.69 33.87 -2.51
N VAL A 236 -6.69 32.99 -2.48
CA VAL A 236 -6.58 31.85 -1.56
C VAL A 236 -5.26 31.80 -0.81
N ASP A 237 -4.41 32.82 -0.91
CA ASP A 237 -3.10 32.82 -0.25
C ASP A 237 -3.21 32.65 1.27
N ASP A 238 -4.12 33.37 1.91
CA ASP A 238 -4.38 33.23 3.35
C ASP A 238 -4.99 31.88 3.73
N ILE A 239 -5.70 31.20 2.81
CA ILE A 239 -6.28 29.87 3.06
C ILE A 239 -5.20 28.79 3.04
N PHE A 240 -4.30 28.83 2.06
CA PHE A 240 -3.21 27.86 1.92
C PHE A 240 -1.91 28.25 2.64
N HIS A 241 -1.93 29.40 3.32
CA HIS A 241 -0.78 30.03 3.96
C HIS A 241 0.38 30.24 2.99
N TRP A 242 0.16 30.98 1.90
CA TRP A 242 1.17 31.41 0.92
C TRP A 242 1.51 32.89 1.06
N GLY A 243 2.67 33.26 0.51
CA GLY A 243 3.16 34.64 0.49
C GLY A 243 4.12 34.95 1.63
N SER A 244 4.58 36.20 1.64
CA SER A 244 5.62 36.70 2.54
C SER A 244 5.28 36.55 4.02
N LYS A 245 3.99 36.70 4.37
CA LYS A 245 3.45 36.53 5.72
C LYS A 245 3.71 35.14 6.31
N TYR A 246 3.68 34.10 5.48
CA TYR A 246 3.84 32.71 5.91
C TYR A 246 5.17 32.10 5.50
N GLY A 247 5.96 32.81 4.67
CA GLY A 247 7.24 32.30 4.17
C GLY A 247 7.09 31.12 3.21
N ARG A 248 5.93 30.95 2.56
CA ARG A 248 5.60 29.79 1.72
C ARG A 248 5.17 30.20 0.33
N TRP A 249 5.58 29.40 -0.64
CA TRP A 249 5.42 29.71 -2.06
C TRP A 249 4.16 29.04 -2.61
N ALA A 250 3.42 29.77 -3.44
CA ALA A 250 2.31 29.21 -4.18
C ALA A 250 2.81 28.21 -5.27
N PRO A 251 2.03 27.17 -5.61
CA PRO A 251 2.38 26.24 -6.67
C PRO A 251 2.16 26.86 -8.05
N ALA A 252 3.00 26.48 -9.02
CA ALA A 252 2.76 26.72 -10.44
C ALA A 252 2.35 25.41 -11.14
N PHE A 253 1.18 25.37 -11.75
CA PHE A 253 0.73 24.23 -12.55
C PHE A 253 1.03 24.46 -14.02
N GLN A 254 1.46 23.43 -14.74
CA GLN A 254 1.82 23.56 -16.15
C GLN A 254 0.61 23.94 -17.04
N LEU A 255 -0.59 23.46 -16.70
CA LEU A 255 -1.83 23.71 -17.43
C LEU A 255 -3.06 23.38 -16.59
N PHE A 256 -4.23 23.86 -17.03
CA PHE A 256 -5.52 23.45 -16.48
C PHE A 256 -5.83 21.98 -16.81
N PRO A 257 -6.26 21.15 -15.82
CA PRO A 257 -6.75 19.80 -16.09
C PRO A 257 -8.08 19.81 -16.85
N ASN A 258 -8.27 18.83 -17.73
CA ASN A 258 -9.57 18.55 -18.35
C ASN A 258 -10.55 17.90 -17.35
N ASP A 259 -11.83 17.86 -17.72
CA ASP A 259 -12.85 17.14 -16.94
C ASP A 259 -12.41 15.72 -16.58
N TRP A 260 -12.65 15.36 -15.32
CA TRP A 260 -12.30 14.06 -14.73
C TRP A 260 -10.79 13.79 -14.62
N ASN A 261 -9.96 14.83 -14.77
CA ASN A 261 -8.53 14.75 -14.61
C ASN A 261 -8.02 15.65 -13.47
N MET A 262 -6.75 15.45 -13.15
CA MET A 262 -6.00 16.22 -12.16
C MET A 262 -4.55 16.40 -12.60
N VAL A 263 -3.98 17.53 -12.21
CA VAL A 263 -2.58 17.90 -12.42
C VAL A 263 -1.98 18.16 -11.04
N VAL A 264 -0.76 17.69 -10.81
CA VAL A 264 -0.07 17.77 -9.53
C VAL A 264 1.16 18.65 -9.65
N ASN A 265 1.33 19.55 -8.70
CA ASN A 265 2.59 20.23 -8.45
C ASN A 265 3.24 19.65 -7.19
N ASP A 266 4.46 19.19 -7.36
CA ASP A 266 5.33 18.68 -6.30
C ASP A 266 6.74 19.30 -6.37
N THR A 267 6.87 20.47 -7.02
CA THR A 267 8.17 21.10 -7.26
C THR A 267 8.76 21.69 -5.98
N THR A 268 10.06 21.48 -5.79
CA THR A 268 10.88 22.23 -4.84
C THR A 268 11.45 23.46 -5.53
N TYR A 269 11.39 24.62 -4.87
CA TYR A 269 12.05 25.82 -5.35
C TYR A 269 13.46 25.88 -4.76
N ALA A 270 14.48 26.01 -5.60
CA ALA A 270 15.81 26.40 -5.13
C ALA A 270 15.74 27.89 -4.78
N LEU A 271 16.01 28.22 -3.51
CA LEU A 271 16.15 29.62 -3.05
C LEU A 271 17.55 30.18 -3.38
N SER A 272 18.55 29.31 -3.56
CA SER A 272 19.90 29.62 -4.07
C SER A 272 20.62 28.31 -4.46
N GLU A 273 21.82 28.40 -5.04
CA GLU A 273 22.68 27.24 -5.37
C GLU A 273 22.97 26.34 -4.15
N ASP A 274 22.94 26.91 -2.94
CA ASP A 274 23.19 26.22 -1.65
C ASP A 274 21.95 26.07 -0.74
N GLN A 275 20.77 26.56 -1.15
CA GLN A 275 19.53 26.53 -0.32
C GLN A 275 18.34 26.09 -1.16
N ILE A 276 17.75 24.95 -0.82
CA ILE A 276 16.49 24.48 -1.41
C ILE A 276 15.37 24.85 -0.44
N ALA A 277 14.42 25.71 -0.85
CA ALA A 277 13.12 25.78 -0.17
C ALA A 277 12.42 24.47 -0.46
N THR A 278 12.49 23.56 0.50
CA THR A 278 11.70 22.34 0.44
C THR A 278 10.25 22.69 0.70
N ALA A 279 9.44 22.67 -0.37
CA ALA A 279 7.99 22.72 -0.24
C ALA A 279 7.53 21.59 0.68
N ASP A 280 6.78 21.90 1.73
CA ASP A 280 6.31 20.94 2.74
C ASP A 280 5.00 20.25 2.35
N SER A 281 4.53 20.48 1.12
CA SER A 281 3.25 20.02 0.61
C SER A 281 3.33 19.57 -0.85
N ILE A 282 2.37 18.74 -1.25
CA ILE A 282 2.02 18.53 -2.66
C ILE A 282 0.68 19.21 -2.94
N TYR A 283 0.53 19.78 -4.13
CA TYR A 283 -0.70 20.46 -4.55
C TYR A 283 -1.31 19.74 -5.75
N MET A 284 -2.63 19.59 -5.75
CA MET A 284 -3.37 18.96 -6.83
C MET A 284 -4.43 19.93 -7.31
N LEU A 285 -4.38 20.26 -8.60
CA LEU A 285 -5.46 20.95 -9.29
C LEU A 285 -6.37 19.89 -9.91
N VAL A 286 -7.65 19.93 -9.57
CA VAL A 286 -8.63 18.89 -9.90
C VAL A 286 -9.78 19.53 -10.67
N LYS A 287 -10.22 18.88 -11.75
CA LYS A 287 -11.40 19.29 -12.51
C LYS A 287 -12.44 18.19 -12.52
N SER A 288 -13.58 18.46 -11.89
CA SER A 288 -14.76 17.60 -11.96
C SER A 288 -15.57 17.94 -13.21
N GLY A 289 -16.10 16.95 -13.91
CA GLY A 289 -17.08 17.19 -14.98
C GLY A 289 -18.49 17.50 -14.47
N LEU A 290 -18.67 17.68 -13.15
CA LEU A 290 -19.94 18.10 -12.53
C LEU A 290 -19.98 19.60 -12.21
N SER A 291 -18.84 20.29 -12.27
CA SER A 291 -18.71 21.70 -11.88
C SER A 291 -17.99 22.49 -12.97
N GLU A 292 -18.35 23.77 -13.13
CA GLU A 292 -17.56 24.70 -13.95
C GLU A 292 -16.27 25.14 -13.23
N ASP A 293 -16.27 25.09 -11.89
CA ASP A 293 -15.10 25.43 -11.08
C ASP A 293 -14.07 24.30 -11.05
N TYR A 294 -12.88 24.66 -10.56
CA TYR A 294 -11.78 23.75 -10.25
C TYR A 294 -11.69 23.58 -8.74
N THR A 295 -11.10 22.48 -8.29
CA THR A 295 -10.78 22.27 -6.87
C THR A 295 -9.27 22.19 -6.73
N LEU A 296 -8.71 23.10 -5.95
CA LEU A 296 -7.32 23.06 -5.54
C LEU A 296 -7.21 22.34 -4.20
N CYS A 297 -6.42 21.27 -4.14
CA CYS A 297 -6.15 20.53 -2.92
C CYS A 297 -4.67 20.61 -2.53
N GLN A 298 -4.39 20.77 -1.25
CA GLN A 298 -3.07 20.70 -0.64
C GLN A 298 -3.02 19.50 0.29
N LEU A 299 -1.94 18.73 0.22
CA LEU A 299 -1.67 17.66 1.18
C LEU A 299 -0.37 17.96 1.93
N ARG A 300 -0.42 17.90 3.26
CA ARG A 300 0.71 18.10 4.19
C ARG A 300 0.74 16.97 5.21
N SER A 301 1.92 16.69 5.78
CA SER A 301 2.05 15.67 6.82
C SER A 301 3.00 16.09 7.93
N TRP A 302 2.71 15.58 9.12
CA TRP A 302 3.49 15.75 10.34
C TRP A 302 3.21 14.60 11.31
N VAL A 303 3.88 14.62 12.45
CA VAL A 303 3.62 13.69 13.56
C VAL A 303 2.86 14.40 14.67
N SER A 304 1.63 13.98 14.93
CA SER A 304 0.75 14.61 15.91
C SER A 304 1.03 14.09 17.33
N PRO A 305 1.26 14.96 18.31
CA PRO A 305 1.40 14.58 19.72
C PRO A 305 0.05 14.35 20.43
N LEU A 306 -1.07 14.55 19.73
CA LEU A 306 -2.40 14.62 20.34
C LEU A 306 -2.99 13.25 20.71
N CYS A 307 -2.51 12.19 20.10
CA CYS A 307 -3.11 10.86 20.18
C CYS A 307 -2.22 9.87 20.93
N SER A 308 -2.82 8.74 21.31
CA SER A 308 -2.12 7.53 21.71
C SER A 308 -2.32 6.42 20.68
N THR A 309 -1.42 5.45 20.67
CA THR A 309 -1.58 4.23 19.85
C THR A 309 -2.06 3.09 20.74
N GLN A 310 -3.22 2.53 20.42
CA GLN A 310 -3.76 1.34 21.08
C GLN A 310 -3.57 0.12 20.18
N PHE A 311 -2.81 -0.86 20.64
CA PHE A 311 -2.54 -2.10 19.91
C PHE A 311 -3.02 -3.32 20.68
N ASN A 312 -4.04 -3.98 20.17
CA ASN A 312 -4.64 -5.18 20.74
C ASN A 312 -4.34 -6.35 19.82
N VAL A 313 -3.78 -7.44 20.36
CA VAL A 313 -3.50 -8.65 19.61
C VAL A 313 -4.24 -9.82 20.24
N SER A 314 -4.89 -10.60 19.39
CA SER A 314 -5.46 -11.88 19.77
C SER A 314 -5.08 -12.96 18.77
N GLY A 315 -4.88 -14.19 19.24
CA GLY A 315 -4.51 -15.28 18.33
C GLY A 315 -5.61 -15.73 17.36
N ASN A 316 -6.88 -15.36 17.59
CA ASN A 316 -8.00 -15.72 16.70
C ASN A 316 -8.38 -14.59 15.73
N ASP A 317 -8.33 -13.33 16.18
CA ASP A 317 -8.82 -12.17 15.40
C ASP A 317 -7.67 -11.33 14.80
N GLY A 318 -6.42 -11.72 15.04
CA GLY A 318 -5.23 -11.02 14.57
C GLY A 318 -4.89 -9.78 15.39
N GLY A 319 -4.10 -8.90 14.77
CA GLY A 319 -3.68 -7.62 15.36
C GLY A 319 -4.64 -6.48 15.02
N HIS A 320 -4.89 -5.63 15.98
CA HIS A 320 -5.83 -4.51 15.90
C HIS A 320 -5.19 -3.26 16.49
N MET A 321 -4.88 -2.28 15.65
CA MET A 321 -4.19 -1.06 16.06
C MET A 321 -5.03 0.18 15.74
N GLY A 322 -5.24 1.08 16.68
CA GLY A 322 -6.02 2.30 16.47
C GLY A 322 -5.31 3.54 17.00
N ALA A 323 -5.39 4.64 16.24
CA ALA A 323 -5.07 5.97 16.77
C ALA A 323 -6.23 6.41 17.66
N HIS A 324 -5.98 6.54 18.96
CA HIS A 324 -6.97 6.99 19.92
C HIS A 324 -6.72 8.47 20.22
N CYS A 325 -7.66 9.30 19.82
CA CYS A 325 -7.59 10.75 19.92
C CYS A 325 -8.92 11.19 20.53
N ASP A 326 -9.06 11.12 21.86
CA ASP A 326 -10.33 11.47 22.49
C ASP A 326 -10.68 12.93 22.19
N ASN A 327 -11.92 13.17 21.74
CA ASN A 327 -12.52 14.49 21.69
C ASN A 327 -13.54 14.62 22.85
N PRO A 328 -13.34 15.49 23.84
CA PRO A 328 -12.28 16.51 23.94
C PRO A 328 -10.91 15.94 24.30
N ARG A 329 -9.86 16.60 23.77
CA ARG A 329 -8.41 16.28 23.93
C ARG A 329 -7.99 15.98 25.37
N ALA A 330 -8.77 16.46 26.35
CA ALA A 330 -8.57 16.26 27.77
C ALA A 330 -9.01 14.89 28.33
N LYS A 331 -9.43 13.91 27.53
CA LYS A 331 -9.87 12.59 28.06
C LYS A 331 -8.89 11.44 27.84
N ASP A 332 -8.02 11.51 26.85
CA ASP A 332 -7.03 10.45 26.65
C ASP A 332 -5.90 10.59 27.68
N SER A 333 -5.85 9.71 28.68
CA SER A 333 -4.78 9.72 29.69
C SER A 333 -3.44 9.21 29.17
N ASP A 334 -3.46 8.47 28.06
CA ASP A 334 -2.32 7.77 27.51
C ASP A 334 -1.72 8.53 26.31
N SER A 335 -2.22 9.73 25.98
CA SER A 335 -1.73 10.54 24.87
C SER A 335 -0.26 10.96 25.06
N TYR A 336 0.46 11.07 23.94
CA TYR A 336 1.86 11.49 23.95
C TYR A 336 2.04 12.83 24.68
N LEU A 337 1.21 13.83 24.34
CA LEU A 337 1.25 15.16 24.96
C LEU A 337 1.15 15.08 26.48
N ARG A 338 0.30 14.22 27.05
CA ARG A 338 0.15 14.11 28.51
C ARG A 338 1.28 13.37 29.19
N TYR A 339 1.79 12.32 28.56
CA TYR A 339 2.95 11.62 29.08
C TYR A 339 4.17 12.57 29.16
N PHE A 340 4.31 13.48 28.18
CA PHE A 340 5.42 14.42 28.10
C PHE A 340 5.15 15.83 28.67
N ALA A 341 3.90 16.18 29.03
CA ALA A 341 3.52 17.47 29.61
C ALA A 341 4.29 17.84 30.90
N GLY A 342 4.88 16.86 31.58
CA GLY A 342 5.76 17.08 32.73
C GLY A 342 7.25 17.25 32.41
N LYS A 343 7.69 16.97 31.18
CA LYS A 343 9.11 16.96 30.76
C LYS A 343 9.49 18.14 29.84
N PHE A 344 8.60 18.60 28.97
CA PHE A 344 8.97 19.52 27.87
C PHE A 344 8.17 20.85 27.81
N GLY A 345 7.39 21.21 28.83
CA GLY A 345 6.74 22.53 28.89
C GLY A 345 5.88 22.88 27.67
N LYS A 346 5.75 24.19 27.36
CA LYS A 346 4.95 24.75 26.23
C LYS A 346 5.54 24.50 24.83
N GLU A 347 6.67 23.79 24.71
CA GLU A 347 7.32 23.49 23.42
C GLU A 347 6.58 22.43 22.59
N ILE A 348 5.59 21.75 23.18
CA ILE A 348 4.80 20.69 22.53
C ILE A 348 3.77 21.25 21.50
N ASP A 349 3.51 22.56 21.49
CA ASP A 349 2.50 23.17 20.61
C ASP A 349 2.99 23.47 19.18
N THR A 350 4.31 23.44 18.92
CA THR A 350 4.86 23.66 17.57
C THR A 350 5.10 22.32 16.89
N VAL A 351 4.08 21.83 16.18
CA VAL A 351 4.21 20.66 15.32
C VAL A 351 4.66 21.12 13.94
N ASP A 352 5.94 20.89 13.63
CA ASP A 352 6.50 21.22 12.33
C ASP A 352 6.10 20.19 11.27
N THR A 353 5.75 20.68 10.09
CA THR A 353 5.48 19.82 8.94
C THR A 353 6.74 19.16 8.43
N SER A 354 6.64 17.87 8.10
CA SER A 354 7.76 17.11 7.56
C SER A 354 7.93 17.41 6.06
N ALA A 355 8.95 18.20 5.73
CA ALA A 355 9.32 18.45 4.34
C ALA A 355 9.73 17.17 3.59
N ASP A 356 10.29 16.20 4.30
CA ASP A 356 10.74 14.92 3.74
C ASP A 356 9.58 13.99 3.37
N TRP A 357 8.42 14.09 4.04
CA TRP A 357 7.24 13.31 3.69
C TRP A 357 6.82 13.54 2.24
N ARG A 358 7.03 14.76 1.70
CA ARG A 358 6.76 15.07 0.29
C ARG A 358 7.43 14.05 -0.63
N ASN A 359 8.66 13.62 -0.34
CA ASN A 359 9.38 12.66 -1.19
C ASN A 359 8.67 11.30 -1.25
N LEU A 360 8.05 10.84 -0.15
CA LEU A 360 7.18 9.67 -0.14
C LEU A 360 5.90 9.92 -0.93
N ALA A 361 5.29 11.08 -0.73
CA ALA A 361 4.08 11.50 -1.44
C ALA A 361 4.30 11.57 -2.96
N VAL A 362 5.50 11.96 -3.44
CA VAL A 362 5.88 11.94 -4.86
C VAL A 362 5.88 10.52 -5.42
N GLN A 363 6.46 9.56 -4.70
CA GLN A 363 6.46 8.15 -5.11
C GLN A 363 5.04 7.57 -5.13
N TRP A 364 4.26 7.90 -4.10
CA TRP A 364 2.84 7.59 -4.02
C TRP A 364 2.11 8.16 -5.25
N ARG A 365 2.01 9.48 -5.44
CA ARG A 365 1.25 10.09 -6.57
C ARG A 365 1.62 9.49 -7.94
N THR A 366 2.90 9.16 -8.13
CA THR A 366 3.42 8.61 -9.38
C THR A 366 2.90 7.19 -9.59
N SER A 367 2.85 6.39 -8.51
CA SER A 367 2.36 5.01 -8.58
C SER A 367 0.87 4.88 -8.86
N MET A 368 0.05 5.92 -8.65
CA MET A 368 -1.39 5.89 -8.97
C MET A 368 -1.80 6.77 -10.15
N ASP A 369 -0.85 7.34 -10.88
CA ASP A 369 -1.08 8.24 -12.02
C ASP A 369 -1.97 9.46 -11.69
N LEU A 370 -1.73 10.10 -10.54
CA LEU A 370 -2.49 11.30 -10.14
C LEU A 370 -2.12 12.56 -10.91
N ASN A 371 -1.04 12.53 -11.70
CA ASN A 371 -0.66 13.63 -12.59
C ASN A 371 -1.03 13.37 -14.06
N GLY A 372 -1.88 12.36 -14.32
CA GLY A 372 -2.25 11.95 -15.67
C GLY A 372 -2.93 13.04 -16.51
N GLY A 373 -3.48 14.08 -15.87
CA GLY A 373 -4.09 15.23 -16.56
C GLY A 373 -3.09 16.10 -17.34
N THR A 374 -1.79 15.94 -17.10
CA THR A 374 -0.75 16.59 -17.91
C THR A 374 -0.69 16.02 -19.33
N TYR A 375 -1.01 14.73 -19.48
CA TYR A 375 -0.94 14.00 -20.75
C TYR A 375 -2.30 13.49 -21.25
N ASP A 376 -3.39 13.87 -20.58
CA ASP A 376 -4.76 13.39 -20.88
C ASP A 376 -4.93 11.88 -20.79
N ASN A 377 -4.26 11.24 -19.83
CA ASN A 377 -4.31 9.80 -19.65
C ASN A 377 -5.69 9.28 -19.22
N ASN A 378 -6.60 10.15 -18.75
CA ASN A 378 -7.94 9.78 -18.26
C ASN A 378 -7.91 8.62 -17.25
N ALA A 379 -7.00 8.71 -16.27
CA ALA A 379 -6.77 7.65 -15.31
C ALA A 379 -8.02 7.34 -14.48
N SER A 380 -8.33 6.06 -14.29
CA SER A 380 -9.50 5.63 -13.51
C SER A 380 -9.48 6.16 -12.06
N ASN A 381 -8.30 6.25 -11.45
CA ASN A 381 -8.14 6.79 -10.10
C ASN A 381 -8.50 8.29 -10.05
N ALA A 382 -8.03 9.07 -11.03
CA ALA A 382 -8.38 10.48 -11.15
C ALA A 382 -9.89 10.65 -11.32
N ARG A 383 -10.53 9.79 -12.13
CA ARG A 383 -11.99 9.78 -12.31
C ARG A 383 -12.74 9.50 -11.00
N ILE A 384 -12.31 8.50 -10.22
CA ILE A 384 -12.95 8.18 -8.93
C ILE A 384 -12.87 9.38 -7.98
N LEU A 385 -11.70 10.02 -7.88
CA LEU A 385 -11.49 11.15 -6.97
C LEU A 385 -12.25 12.41 -7.41
N THR A 386 -12.26 12.73 -8.70
CA THR A 386 -12.95 13.90 -9.27
C THR A 386 -14.48 13.82 -9.12
N HIS A 387 -15.06 12.60 -9.05
CA HIS A 387 -16.46 12.40 -8.70
C HIS A 387 -16.82 12.79 -7.25
N LEU A 388 -15.83 12.92 -6.37
CA LEU A 388 -16.03 13.24 -4.95
C LEU A 388 -15.85 14.74 -4.65
N VAL A 389 -15.66 15.57 -5.69
CA VAL A 389 -15.60 17.02 -5.56
C VAL A 389 -16.96 17.55 -5.08
N LEU A 390 -16.92 18.37 -4.03
CA LEU A 390 -18.11 18.98 -3.43
C LEU A 390 -18.69 20.04 -4.37
N GLN A 391 -20.01 19.96 -4.59
CA GLN A 391 -20.77 20.91 -5.41
C GLN A 391 -21.53 21.94 -4.56
N GLU A 392 -21.85 21.57 -3.33
CA GLU A 392 -22.61 22.38 -2.38
C GLU A 392 -21.77 22.59 -1.10
N PRO A 393 -22.00 23.69 -0.36
CA PRO A 393 -21.26 23.99 0.88
C PRO A 393 -21.74 23.13 2.06
N SER A 394 -21.90 21.82 1.88
CA SER A 394 -22.30 20.87 2.92
C SER A 394 -21.73 19.48 2.63
N LEU A 395 -21.51 18.70 3.68
CA LEU A 395 -20.96 17.35 3.55
C LEU A 395 -22.03 16.35 3.06
N PRO A 396 -21.73 15.51 2.05
CA PRO A 396 -22.66 14.48 1.60
C PRO A 396 -22.85 13.39 2.66
N ARG A 397 -24.10 12.94 2.86
CA ARG A 397 -24.45 11.89 3.84
C ARG A 397 -24.13 10.46 3.38
N SER A 398 -23.90 10.25 2.08
CA SER A 398 -23.85 8.92 1.46
C SER A 398 -22.55 8.63 0.70
N LEU A 399 -21.64 9.61 0.66
CA LEU A 399 -20.39 9.58 -0.10
C LEU A 399 -19.31 10.29 0.73
N PRO A 400 -18.02 9.95 0.57
CA PRO A 400 -16.95 10.81 1.04
C PRO A 400 -16.78 12.02 0.12
N SER A 401 -16.19 13.08 0.64
CA SER A 401 -15.60 14.17 -0.15
C SER A 401 -14.24 13.77 -0.72
N ILE A 402 -13.75 14.52 -1.70
CA ILE A 402 -12.41 14.35 -2.26
C ILE A 402 -11.31 14.49 -1.20
N ALA A 403 -11.48 15.40 -0.22
CA ALA A 403 -10.49 15.60 0.84
C ALA A 403 -10.37 14.36 1.74
N GLU A 404 -11.50 13.76 2.14
CA GLU A 404 -11.51 12.50 2.90
C GLU A 404 -10.90 11.35 2.10
N ALA A 405 -11.28 11.21 0.84
CA ALA A 405 -10.77 10.16 -0.02
C ALA A 405 -9.26 10.29 -0.25
N LEU A 406 -8.74 11.51 -0.47
CA LEU A 406 -7.31 11.77 -0.59
C LEU A 406 -6.57 11.46 0.73
N ALA A 407 -7.12 11.84 1.88
CA ALA A 407 -6.52 11.55 3.18
C ALA A 407 -6.36 10.04 3.42
N VAL A 408 -7.42 9.26 3.14
CA VAL A 408 -7.37 7.80 3.24
C VAL A 408 -6.44 7.20 2.18
N TYR A 409 -6.49 7.69 0.95
CA TYR A 409 -5.70 7.16 -0.15
C TYR A 409 -4.19 7.38 0.04
N ALA A 410 -3.81 8.49 0.67
CA ALA A 410 -2.44 8.83 1.02
C ALA A 410 -1.98 8.24 2.37
N SER A 411 -2.88 7.69 3.19
CA SER A 411 -2.53 7.09 4.50
C SER A 411 -1.43 6.01 4.48
N PRO A 412 -1.20 5.23 3.40
CA PRO A 412 -0.07 4.30 3.36
C PRO A 412 1.29 5.00 3.43
N THR A 413 1.39 6.26 2.97
CA THR A 413 2.62 7.05 3.09
C THR A 413 2.96 7.34 4.55
N LEU A 414 1.95 7.52 5.40
CA LEU A 414 2.10 7.72 6.84
C LEU A 414 2.62 6.45 7.52
N VAL A 415 2.00 5.30 7.23
CA VAL A 415 2.38 4.02 7.84
C VAL A 415 3.77 3.60 7.39
N MET A 416 4.04 3.63 6.09
CA MET A 416 5.35 3.23 5.55
C MET A 416 6.45 4.19 6.01
N GLY A 417 6.17 5.50 6.07
CA GLY A 417 7.11 6.49 6.57
C GLY A 417 7.42 6.36 8.06
N ALA A 418 6.49 5.84 8.86
CA ALA A 418 6.63 5.75 10.32
C ALA A 418 7.12 4.38 10.86
N LEU A 419 7.33 3.38 9.99
CA LEU A 419 7.68 2.01 10.42
C LEU A 419 9.00 1.89 11.19
N LYS A 420 9.93 2.82 10.94
CA LYS A 420 11.23 2.93 11.62
C LYS A 420 11.57 4.38 11.95
N SER A 421 10.55 5.21 12.15
CA SER A 421 10.74 6.58 12.62
C SER A 421 10.87 6.62 14.14
N PRO A 422 11.49 7.68 14.69
CA PRO A 422 11.45 7.98 16.11
C PRO A 422 10.02 8.09 16.66
N PHE A 423 9.86 7.88 17.97
CA PHE A 423 8.57 7.95 18.68
C PHE A 423 8.23 9.34 19.22
N GLU A 424 9.08 10.33 18.95
CA GLU A 424 9.00 11.71 19.43
C GLU A 424 8.72 12.68 18.28
N HIS A 425 8.20 13.87 18.61
CA HIS A 425 7.80 14.88 17.61
C HIS A 425 8.95 15.80 17.17
N PHE A 426 10.09 15.74 17.86
CA PHE A 426 11.27 16.54 17.58
C PHE A 426 12.47 15.64 17.30
N TRP A 427 13.51 16.24 16.72
CA TRP A 427 14.81 15.61 16.55
C TRP A 427 15.75 16.08 17.66
N ASP A 428 16.11 15.20 18.60
CA ASP A 428 17.04 15.53 19.68
C ASP A 428 18.48 15.68 19.16
N LYS A 429 18.83 16.87 18.70
CA LYS A 429 20.18 17.19 18.19
C LYS A 429 21.28 17.04 19.24
N ALA A 430 20.97 16.98 20.54
CA ALA A 430 21.96 16.81 21.59
C ALA A 430 22.36 15.34 21.80
N ASN A 431 21.43 14.41 21.60
CA ASN A 431 21.69 12.96 21.67
C ASN A 431 22.15 12.37 20.32
N TYR A 432 21.69 12.95 19.22
CA TYR A 432 22.09 12.57 17.88
C TYR A 432 23.13 13.59 17.37
N ASN A 433 24.41 13.35 17.65
CA ASN A 433 25.50 14.04 16.94
C ASN A 433 25.18 14.03 15.44
N GLU A 434 25.31 15.18 14.76
CA GLU A 434 24.96 15.40 13.34
C GLU A 434 25.65 14.44 12.35
N THR A 435 26.52 13.57 12.85
CA THR A 435 27.07 12.44 12.12
C THR A 435 26.03 11.32 12.07
N TYR A 436 25.38 11.18 10.92
CA TYR A 436 24.59 10.01 10.51
C TYR A 436 25.19 8.73 11.10
N LYS A 437 24.58 8.18 12.16
CA LYS A 437 24.97 6.88 12.69
C LYS A 437 24.38 5.82 11.76
N PRO A 438 25.22 4.99 11.12
CA PRO A 438 24.73 3.98 10.18
C PRO A 438 23.97 2.84 10.88
N ASP A 439 24.16 2.68 12.20
CA ASP A 439 23.56 1.59 12.95
C ASP A 439 22.20 1.99 13.54
N PRO A 440 21.15 1.16 13.38
CA PRO A 440 19.86 1.40 14.00
C PRO A 440 19.98 1.33 15.52
N GLU A 441 19.43 2.33 16.22
CA GLU A 441 19.40 2.39 17.68
C GLU A 441 17.99 2.12 18.21
N TYR A 442 17.92 1.48 19.38
CA TYR A 442 16.66 1.28 20.08
C TYR A 442 16.16 2.59 20.70
N ALA A 443 14.92 2.95 20.41
CA ALA A 443 14.23 4.09 21.01
C ALA A 443 13.19 3.61 22.03
N THR A 444 13.12 4.27 23.17
CA THR A 444 12.18 3.93 24.26
C THR A 444 10.98 4.87 24.28
N PHE A 445 9.80 4.36 24.66
CA PHE A 445 8.60 5.18 24.84
C PHE A 445 7.75 4.67 26.02
N GLY A 446 6.88 5.55 26.54
CA GLY A 446 5.95 5.20 27.61
C GLY A 446 4.82 4.31 27.10
N ALA A 447 4.59 3.16 27.76
CA ALA A 447 3.51 2.27 27.40
C ALA A 447 2.90 1.54 28.61
N LYS A 448 1.61 1.24 28.53
CA LYS A 448 0.91 0.32 29.43
C LYS A 448 0.64 -0.98 28.69
N VAL A 449 1.15 -2.08 29.21
CA VAL A 449 1.00 -3.41 28.61
C VAL A 449 0.11 -4.27 29.50
N ARG A 450 -0.90 -4.90 28.90
CA ARG A 450 -1.76 -5.91 29.54
C ARG A 450 -1.65 -7.20 28.77
N THR A 451 -1.03 -8.21 29.36
CA THR A 451 -0.91 -9.55 28.77
C THR A 451 -1.85 -10.54 29.44
N GLN A 452 -2.47 -11.43 28.67
CA GLN A 452 -3.19 -12.59 29.17
C GLN A 452 -2.40 -13.85 28.82
N GLN A 453 -1.74 -14.40 29.83
CA GLN A 453 -0.91 -15.61 29.73
C GLN A 453 -1.69 -16.80 30.32
N PHE A 454 -2.82 -17.18 29.73
CA PHE A 454 -3.46 -18.45 30.07
C PHE A 454 -3.15 -19.50 29.03
N ALA A 455 -1.97 -20.10 29.16
CA ALA A 455 -1.83 -21.52 28.85
C ALA A 455 -1.66 -22.19 30.22
N SER A 456 -2.69 -22.89 30.70
CA SER A 456 -2.47 -23.86 31.77
C SER A 456 -1.55 -24.93 31.20
N THR A 457 -0.24 -24.74 31.36
CA THR A 457 0.80 -25.74 31.09
C THR A 457 0.74 -26.78 32.19
N GLY A 458 -0.32 -27.58 32.14
CA GLY A 458 -0.35 -28.91 32.70
C GLY A 458 -0.53 -29.86 31.53
N PHE A 459 0.33 -30.88 31.44
CA PHE A 459 0.18 -32.02 30.54
C PHE A 459 -1.29 -32.49 30.56
N ARG A 460 -2.08 -32.08 29.56
CA ARG A 460 -3.42 -32.64 29.39
C ARG A 460 -3.28 -33.88 28.52
N SER A 461 -3.76 -35.01 29.03
CA SER A 461 -3.60 -36.35 28.45
C SER A 461 -4.01 -36.46 26.97
N TRP A 462 -4.87 -35.56 26.48
CA TRP A 462 -5.32 -35.54 25.09
C TRP A 462 -4.23 -35.09 24.09
N GLN A 463 -3.23 -34.29 24.51
CA GLN A 463 -2.16 -33.84 23.62
C GLN A 463 -1.25 -34.98 23.16
N ALA A 464 -1.31 -36.15 23.79
CA ALA A 464 -0.65 -37.36 23.32
C ALA A 464 -1.07 -37.76 21.89
N ILE A 465 -2.25 -37.33 21.44
CA ILE A 465 -2.78 -37.54 20.09
C ILE A 465 -1.94 -36.82 19.02
N LEU A 466 -1.16 -35.79 19.38
CA LEU A 466 -0.33 -35.03 18.43
C LEU A 466 1.06 -35.65 18.20
N TYR A 467 1.54 -36.55 19.07
CA TYR A 467 2.82 -37.25 18.84
C TYR A 467 2.83 -38.09 17.55
N PRO A 468 1.75 -38.84 17.21
CA PRO A 468 1.64 -39.49 15.90
C PRO A 468 1.80 -38.53 14.72
N VAL A 469 1.24 -37.32 14.81
CA VAL A 469 1.34 -36.30 13.76
C VAL A 469 2.77 -35.78 13.63
N LEU A 470 3.44 -35.50 14.75
CA LEU A 470 4.86 -35.09 14.76
C LEU A 470 5.78 -36.18 14.17
N VAL A 471 5.53 -37.45 14.50
CA VAL A 471 6.26 -38.59 13.92
C VAL A 471 5.99 -38.69 12.42
N ALA A 472 4.76 -38.45 11.97
CA ALA A 472 4.43 -38.43 10.55
C ALA A 472 5.12 -37.28 9.80
N VAL A 473 5.14 -36.06 10.36
CA VAL A 473 5.82 -34.90 9.77
C VAL A 473 7.33 -35.14 9.69
N PHE A 474 7.93 -35.69 10.74
CA PHE A 474 9.33 -36.10 10.72
C PHE A 474 9.59 -37.16 9.62
N GLY A 475 8.71 -38.16 9.49
CA GLY A 475 8.77 -39.16 8.42
C GLY A 475 8.69 -38.55 7.02
N VAL A 476 7.81 -37.58 6.80
CA VAL A 476 7.69 -36.84 5.53
C VAL A 476 8.97 -36.07 5.23
N ASN A 477 9.56 -35.38 6.22
CA ASN A 477 10.83 -34.65 6.05
C ASN A 477 11.99 -35.60 5.67
N VAL A 478 12.10 -36.75 6.32
CA VAL A 478 13.11 -37.77 5.98
C VAL A 478 12.88 -38.31 4.57
N MET A 479 11.62 -38.53 4.17
CA MET A 479 11.27 -38.94 2.80
C MET A 479 11.64 -37.86 1.78
N CYS A 480 11.32 -36.59 2.05
CA CYS A 480 11.69 -35.46 1.19
C CYS A 480 13.22 -35.33 1.05
N ALA A 481 13.97 -35.44 2.15
CA ALA A 481 15.42 -35.43 2.14
C ALA A 481 15.99 -36.61 1.32
N TYR A 482 15.43 -37.80 1.49
CA TYR A 482 15.82 -38.98 0.70
C TYR A 482 15.54 -38.78 -0.80
N VAL A 483 14.40 -38.21 -1.17
CA VAL A 483 14.06 -37.87 -2.56
C VAL A 483 15.07 -36.86 -3.12
N LEU A 484 15.41 -35.81 -2.37
CA LEU A 484 16.38 -34.79 -2.78
C LEU A 484 17.80 -35.37 -2.95
N ILE A 485 18.23 -36.28 -2.07
CA ILE A 485 19.56 -36.94 -2.17
C ILE A 485 19.60 -37.94 -3.35
N LYS A 486 18.53 -38.69 -3.56
CA LYS A 486 18.44 -39.70 -4.65
C LYS A 486 18.29 -39.05 -6.02
N SER A 487 17.68 -37.86 -6.08
CA SER A 487 17.51 -37.08 -7.30
C SER A 487 18.82 -36.35 -7.68
N ARG A 488 19.83 -37.12 -8.12
CA ARG A 488 21.11 -36.59 -8.60
C ARG A 488 20.91 -35.62 -9.78
N GLY A 489 21.06 -34.33 -9.49
CA GLY A 489 20.89 -33.20 -10.42
C GLY A 489 19.70 -32.33 -10.02
N MET A 490 19.98 -31.14 -9.47
CA MET A 490 18.97 -30.12 -9.23
C MET A 490 18.49 -29.60 -10.59
N VAL A 491 17.19 -29.76 -10.86
CA VAL A 491 16.58 -29.17 -12.06
C VAL A 491 16.26 -27.71 -11.73
N THR A 492 16.52 -26.80 -12.67
CA THR A 492 16.09 -25.39 -12.55
C THR A 492 14.62 -25.36 -12.18
N ASP A 493 14.30 -24.70 -11.07
CA ASP A 493 12.92 -24.65 -10.58
C ASP A 493 12.11 -23.71 -11.48
N TYR A 494 11.42 -24.27 -12.47
CA TYR A 494 10.54 -23.50 -13.36
C TYR A 494 9.21 -23.13 -12.69
N MET A 495 9.00 -23.60 -11.46
CA MET A 495 7.92 -23.17 -10.58
C MET A 495 8.32 -21.97 -9.73
N ASP A 496 9.55 -21.46 -9.90
CA ASP A 496 9.95 -20.17 -9.36
C ASP A 496 9.17 -19.02 -10.03
N PRO A 497 8.69 -17.99 -9.30
CA PRO A 497 7.82 -16.97 -9.88
C PRO A 497 8.49 -16.22 -11.04
N SER A 498 9.81 -15.98 -10.96
CA SER A 498 10.53 -15.33 -12.06
C SER A 498 10.60 -16.22 -13.31
N ASN A 499 10.86 -17.52 -13.13
CA ASN A 499 10.93 -18.48 -14.22
C ASN A 499 9.54 -18.75 -14.83
N MET A 500 8.52 -18.84 -13.99
CA MET A 500 7.12 -19.06 -14.39
C MET A 500 6.57 -17.86 -15.17
N PHE A 501 6.87 -16.64 -14.74
CA PHE A 501 6.49 -15.43 -15.46
C PHE A 501 7.14 -15.35 -16.84
N VAL A 502 8.45 -15.62 -16.92
CA VAL A 502 9.18 -15.67 -18.18
C VAL A 502 8.62 -16.75 -19.09
N LEU A 503 8.32 -17.94 -18.57
CA LEU A 503 7.65 -19.01 -19.30
C LEU A 503 6.27 -18.59 -19.80
N ALA A 504 5.45 -17.98 -18.94
CA ALA A 504 4.07 -17.61 -19.25
C ALA A 504 3.98 -16.55 -20.37
N ILE A 505 4.83 -15.51 -20.36
CA ILE A 505 4.91 -14.51 -21.43
C ILE A 505 5.29 -15.15 -22.76
N ASN A 506 6.17 -16.14 -22.69
CA ASN A 506 6.73 -16.84 -23.84
C ASN A 506 5.87 -18.01 -24.33
N SER A 507 4.70 -18.22 -23.72
CA SER A 507 3.79 -19.33 -24.03
C SER A 507 2.69 -18.90 -25.00
N PRO A 508 2.23 -19.81 -25.87
CA PRO A 508 1.09 -19.54 -26.73
C PRO A 508 -0.20 -19.33 -25.91
N PRO A 509 -1.18 -18.58 -26.44
CA PRO A 509 -2.45 -18.35 -25.75
C PRO A 509 -3.19 -19.67 -25.49
N SER A 510 -3.62 -19.85 -24.24
CA SER A 510 -4.39 -21.01 -23.78
C SER A 510 -5.88 -20.84 -24.08
N ALA A 511 -6.51 -21.88 -24.65
CA ALA A 511 -7.95 -21.90 -24.91
C ALA A 511 -8.75 -21.98 -23.59
N VAL A 512 -8.19 -22.60 -22.56
CA VAL A 512 -8.82 -22.75 -21.24
C VAL A 512 -8.86 -21.43 -20.45
N LEU A 513 -7.95 -20.50 -20.73
CA LEU A 513 -7.87 -19.18 -20.11
C LEU A 513 -8.56 -18.07 -20.94
N GLN A 514 -9.26 -18.44 -22.01
CA GLN A 514 -9.98 -17.50 -22.86
C GLN A 514 -11.08 -16.80 -22.03
N GLY A 515 -11.06 -15.46 -22.01
CA GLY A 515 -12.00 -14.65 -21.24
C GLY A 515 -11.54 -14.26 -19.82
N SER A 516 -10.37 -14.72 -19.35
CA SER A 516 -9.80 -14.35 -18.05
C SER A 516 -8.97 -13.05 -18.06
N CYS A 517 -8.91 -12.36 -19.21
CA CYS A 517 -8.18 -11.11 -19.38
C CYS A 517 -8.83 -9.99 -18.54
N GLY A 518 -8.28 -9.72 -17.36
CA GLY A 518 -8.70 -8.63 -16.46
C GLY A 518 -9.27 -9.09 -15.11
N GLY A 519 -9.87 -10.28 -15.04
CA GLY A 519 -10.43 -10.86 -13.80
C GLY A 519 -9.58 -11.96 -13.15
N GLY A 520 -8.63 -12.53 -13.88
CA GLY A 520 -7.85 -13.70 -13.45
C GLY A 520 -8.60 -15.03 -13.70
N PRO A 521 -7.92 -16.19 -13.47
CA PRO A 521 -8.51 -17.51 -13.69
C PRO A 521 -9.51 -17.88 -12.58
N GLU A 522 -10.70 -18.34 -12.95
CA GLU A 522 -11.76 -18.76 -12.01
C GLU A 522 -12.00 -20.28 -12.01
N ARG A 523 -12.25 -20.82 -10.81
CA ARG A 523 -12.81 -22.17 -10.56
C ARG A 523 -12.18 -23.31 -11.37
N LEU A 524 -12.74 -23.63 -12.54
CA LEU A 524 -12.31 -24.73 -13.42
C LEU A 524 -10.99 -24.39 -14.13
N GLN A 525 -10.74 -23.11 -14.39
CA GLN A 525 -9.49 -22.63 -15.00
C GLN A 525 -8.30 -22.85 -14.06
N LEU A 526 -8.53 -22.81 -12.74
CA LEU A 526 -7.50 -23.10 -11.73
C LEU A 526 -7.08 -24.57 -11.71
N LYS A 527 -7.93 -25.48 -12.22
CA LYS A 527 -7.71 -26.93 -12.25
C LYS A 527 -7.14 -27.42 -13.58
N ALA A 528 -6.97 -26.52 -14.56
CA ALA A 528 -6.45 -26.86 -15.87
C ALA A 528 -5.00 -27.36 -15.75
N PRO A 529 -4.67 -28.51 -16.34
CA PRO A 529 -3.32 -29.05 -16.28
C PRO A 529 -2.41 -28.48 -17.37
N TYR A 530 -1.26 -27.95 -16.97
CA TYR A 530 -0.22 -27.41 -17.84
C TYR A 530 1.06 -28.24 -17.76
N ARG A 531 1.80 -28.31 -18.86
CA ARG A 531 3.12 -28.95 -18.97
C ARG A 531 4.12 -27.99 -19.58
N ILE A 532 5.41 -28.27 -19.40
CA ILE A 532 6.47 -27.47 -20.03
C ILE A 532 6.92 -28.19 -21.31
N GLY A 533 6.56 -27.59 -22.44
CA GLY A 533 7.06 -27.93 -23.76
C GLY A 533 8.45 -27.33 -24.00
N TYR A 534 9.21 -27.95 -24.90
CA TYR A 534 10.53 -27.46 -25.33
C TYR A 534 10.60 -27.52 -26.86
N ALA A 535 10.83 -26.37 -27.49
CA ALA A 535 11.03 -26.23 -28.93
C ALA A 535 12.55 -26.27 -29.22
N PRO A 536 13.09 -27.38 -29.77
CA PRO A 536 14.54 -27.54 -29.95
C PRO A 536 15.14 -26.57 -30.97
N SER A 537 14.35 -26.15 -31.96
CA SER A 537 14.74 -25.23 -33.03
C SER A 537 15.03 -23.81 -32.55
N ALA A 538 14.40 -23.38 -31.45
CA ALA A 538 14.54 -22.05 -30.87
C ALA A 538 15.15 -22.07 -29.45
N ASN A 539 15.56 -23.25 -28.96
CA ASN A 539 16.01 -23.46 -27.56
C ASN A 539 15.03 -22.83 -26.53
N HIS A 540 13.73 -23.03 -26.78
CA HIS A 540 12.65 -22.27 -26.13
C HIS A 540 11.78 -23.16 -25.25
N TYR A 541 11.48 -22.73 -24.03
CA TYR A 541 10.55 -23.41 -23.13
C TYR A 541 9.23 -22.65 -23.05
N TYR A 542 8.11 -23.37 -23.06
CA TYR A 542 6.78 -22.78 -23.01
C TYR A 542 5.78 -23.70 -22.30
N PHE A 543 4.66 -23.15 -21.84
CA PHE A 543 3.54 -23.93 -21.32
C PHE A 543 2.69 -24.48 -22.46
N GLU A 544 2.39 -25.77 -22.38
CA GLU A 544 1.41 -26.46 -23.23
C GLU A 544 0.30 -27.07 -22.37
N GLU A 545 -0.92 -27.11 -22.89
CA GLU A 545 -2.05 -27.75 -22.22
C GLU A 545 -1.88 -29.28 -22.22
N ALA A 546 -1.98 -29.92 -21.05
CA ALA A 546 -1.86 -31.37 -20.96
C ALA A 546 -3.17 -32.04 -21.42
N PRO A 547 -3.13 -33.10 -22.24
CA PRO A 547 -4.33 -33.84 -22.61
C PRO A 547 -4.85 -34.65 -21.41
N ASP A 548 -6.00 -34.25 -20.85
CA ASP A 548 -6.75 -35.02 -19.85
C ASP A 548 -8.14 -35.40 -20.39
N ARG A 549 -8.81 -36.41 -19.81
CA ARG A 549 -10.15 -36.88 -20.23
C ARG A 549 -11.22 -35.78 -20.21
N PHE A 550 -11.04 -34.74 -19.39
CA PHE A 550 -11.88 -33.54 -19.39
C PHE A 550 -11.48 -32.52 -20.46
N GLY A 551 -10.19 -32.42 -20.76
CA GLY A 551 -9.65 -31.60 -21.85
C GLY A 551 -10.14 -32.06 -23.22
N ALA A 552 -10.27 -33.38 -23.44
CA ALA A 552 -10.73 -33.96 -24.71
C ALA A 552 -12.10 -33.45 -25.20
N ARG A 553 -12.99 -32.98 -24.29
CA ARG A 553 -14.28 -32.39 -24.66
C ARG A 553 -14.18 -30.90 -25.06
N LEU A 554 -13.15 -30.19 -24.58
CA LEU A 554 -12.89 -28.78 -24.89
C LEU A 554 -11.88 -28.61 -26.03
N SER A 555 -10.89 -29.50 -26.16
CA SER A 555 -9.92 -29.50 -27.24
C SER A 555 -10.49 -30.01 -28.58
N ALA A 556 -11.62 -30.72 -28.56
CA ALA A 556 -12.38 -31.04 -29.78
C ALA A 556 -13.03 -29.80 -30.44
N LEU A 557 -13.12 -28.66 -29.72
CA LEU A 557 -13.62 -27.39 -30.24
C LEU A 557 -12.50 -26.42 -30.68
N SER A 558 -11.23 -26.82 -30.58
CA SER A 558 -10.08 -25.95 -30.82
C SER A 558 -9.02 -26.63 -31.68
N SER A 559 -9.42 -27.16 -32.83
CA SER A 559 -8.48 -27.43 -33.92
C SER A 559 -8.05 -26.10 -34.55
N GLY A 560 -7.15 -25.38 -33.88
CA GLY A 560 -6.58 -24.14 -34.45
C GLY A 560 -5.94 -23.20 -33.44
N SER A 561 -4.86 -23.60 -32.77
CA SER A 561 -3.93 -22.61 -32.19
C SER A 561 -2.52 -23.16 -31.97
N GLY A 562 -1.53 -22.43 -32.51
CA GLY A 562 -0.13 -22.41 -32.07
C GLY A 562 0.78 -23.61 -32.38
N ALA A 563 0.36 -24.84 -32.13
CA ALA A 563 1.27 -26.00 -32.18
C ALA A 563 1.80 -26.32 -33.60
N ALA A 564 1.08 -25.90 -34.64
CA ALA A 564 1.49 -26.08 -36.04
C ALA A 564 2.63 -25.14 -36.48
N LEU A 565 2.92 -24.07 -35.74
CA LEU A 565 3.98 -23.11 -36.10
C LEU A 565 5.38 -23.53 -35.64
N LEU A 566 5.49 -24.51 -34.73
CA LEU A 566 6.76 -24.95 -34.14
C LEU A 566 7.11 -26.40 -34.49
N ALA A 567 6.27 -27.07 -35.28
CA ALA A 567 6.44 -28.46 -35.66
C ALA A 567 7.38 -28.62 -36.87
N ASP A 568 8.65 -28.29 -36.70
CA ASP A 568 9.69 -28.88 -37.54
C ASP A 568 10.94 -29.23 -36.73
N GLY A 569 11.45 -30.45 -36.92
CA GLY A 569 12.75 -30.89 -36.41
C GLY A 569 12.75 -31.86 -35.22
N SER A 570 12.84 -33.15 -35.55
CA SER A 570 13.52 -34.26 -34.85
C SER A 570 14.05 -34.02 -33.40
N TYR A 571 13.47 -34.75 -32.45
CA TYR A 571 13.88 -34.80 -31.05
C TYR A 571 15.16 -35.62 -30.86
N ASP A 572 16.28 -35.00 -30.47
CA ASP A 572 17.30 -35.77 -29.74
C ASP A 572 18.19 -35.04 -28.71
N LYS A 573 18.56 -35.85 -27.71
CA LYS A 573 19.66 -35.83 -26.73
C LYS A 573 19.54 -35.11 -25.39
N SER A 574 19.00 -33.89 -25.26
CA SER A 574 18.88 -33.29 -23.90
C SER A 574 17.58 -33.69 -23.17
N TYR A 575 16.49 -33.86 -23.92
CA TYR A 575 15.17 -34.24 -23.39
C TYR A 575 15.09 -35.69 -22.89
N LYS A 576 15.92 -36.60 -23.44
CA LYS A 576 15.92 -38.04 -23.10
C LYS A 576 16.32 -38.34 -21.65
N ARG A 577 17.05 -37.45 -20.97
CA ARG A 577 17.43 -37.65 -19.56
C ARG A 577 16.30 -37.38 -18.57
N LEU A 578 15.31 -36.56 -18.94
CA LEU A 578 14.15 -36.23 -18.09
C LEU A 578 12.91 -37.09 -18.39
N SER A 579 12.84 -37.71 -19.58
CA SER A 579 11.67 -38.47 -20.03
C SER A 579 11.78 -39.99 -19.88
N SER A 580 12.80 -40.53 -19.20
CA SER A 580 12.96 -41.99 -19.08
C SER A 580 11.91 -42.61 -18.16
N THR A 581 11.20 -43.59 -18.70
CA THR A 581 10.15 -44.43 -18.12
C THR A 581 10.63 -45.23 -16.91
N ARG A 582 10.34 -44.74 -15.70
CA ARG A 582 9.97 -45.54 -14.52
C ARG A 582 9.62 -44.61 -13.34
N PRO A 583 8.42 -44.73 -12.74
CA PRO A 583 8.20 -44.15 -11.43
C PRO A 583 8.90 -45.09 -10.43
N LEU A 584 10.02 -44.64 -9.85
CA LEU A 584 10.50 -45.24 -8.62
C LEU A 584 9.64 -44.64 -7.50
N LEU A 585 8.70 -45.44 -7.02
CA LEU A 585 8.15 -45.32 -5.67
C LEU A 585 9.28 -45.26 -4.63
#